data_AF-A0A7S0G2D2-F1
#
_entry.id   AF-A0A7S0G2D2-F1
#
_cell.length_a   1.000
_cell.length_b   1.000
_cell.length_c   1.000
_cell.angle_alpha   90.00
_cell.angle_beta   90.00
_cell.angle_gamma   90.00
#
_symmetry.space_group_name_H-M   'P 1'
#
loop_
_entity.id
_entity.type
_entity.pdbx_description
1 polymer ?
#
loop_
_entity_poly.entity_id
_entity_poly.type
_entity_poly.pdbx_seq_one_letter_code
_entity_poly.pdbx_strand_id
1 'polypeptide(L)'
;MIIFLITASIYSLEVTAALTNTLSILNAEGDVSWNMLTAVYFIFVTVSTVGYGDIVPTTVLSQVFIILFLMLLVYLVGGKAASLVEAHSNHQLGDAAYRTGWLGREHVVILGNHGASEFQALYDCFFADPSEAETTMVLLGPWLTWKEIHWDRVQSQNKHVVKFVRGSAALEVDVRRSSIRSAAAIFGVSNAKGKNALAFDAAGTLSLLSLRERVPNVPCFATCTLIDSFEHLTESFTMHAQELQFNRDLTAREKRAAALKRVARRFKAGYIPGVDEEEDIVRSKKASRWGIVCTEKSISALLALNIRFPGAATLVTDIISECTNNTELESNKRQEVAKWQKEFGEGRTNSFFLLEVPTWDLEISFAHLAAALYDVYGLILVAFLP
;
A
#
# COMPACT_ATOMS: atom_id res chain seq x y z
N MET A 1 37.68 3.36 -17.98
CA MET A 1 38.89 3.93 -17.35
C MET A 1 39.89 2.85 -16.94
N ILE A 2 39.50 1.86 -16.12
CA ILE A 2 40.41 0.80 -15.64
C ILE A 2 41.02 -0.02 -16.80
N ILE A 3 40.20 -0.49 -17.74
CA ILE A 3 40.66 -1.26 -18.92
C ILE A 3 41.70 -0.46 -19.73
N PHE A 4 41.46 0.84 -19.91
CA PHE A 4 42.36 1.73 -20.66
C PHE A 4 43.74 1.89 -19.99
N LEU A 5 43.76 1.98 -18.65
CA LEU A 5 45.00 2.04 -17.88
C LEU A 5 45.77 0.73 -17.95
N ILE A 6 45.08 -0.41 -17.96
CA ILE A 6 45.71 -1.74 -18.07
C ILE A 6 46.31 -1.95 -19.46
N THR A 7 45.58 -1.57 -20.51
CA THR A 7 46.08 -1.58 -21.90
C THR A 7 47.30 -0.69 -22.06
N ALA A 8 47.29 0.50 -21.46
CA ALA A 8 48.43 1.40 -21.50
C ALA A 8 49.65 0.86 -20.74
N SER A 9 49.44 0.23 -19.58
CA SER A 9 50.52 -0.40 -18.79
C SER A 9 51.16 -1.57 -19.53
N ILE A 10 50.36 -2.51 -20.07
CA ILE A 10 50.90 -3.66 -20.81
C ILE A 10 51.61 -3.21 -22.09
N TYR A 11 51.01 -2.27 -22.84
CA TYR A 11 51.64 -1.67 -24.01
C TYR A 11 52.97 -0.99 -23.66
N SER A 12 53.02 -0.21 -22.58
CA SER A 12 54.25 0.47 -22.14
C SER A 12 55.34 -0.52 -21.72
N LEU A 13 55.00 -1.63 -21.08
CA LEU A 13 55.98 -2.63 -20.64
C LEU A 13 56.58 -3.41 -21.82
N GLU A 14 55.77 -3.77 -22.81
CA GLU A 14 56.26 -4.46 -24.01
C GLU A 14 57.05 -3.52 -24.94
N VAL A 15 56.64 -2.25 -25.08
CA VAL A 15 57.37 -1.25 -25.89
C VAL A 15 58.69 -0.84 -25.24
N THR A 16 58.73 -0.66 -23.91
CA THR A 16 59.99 -0.34 -23.20
C THR A 16 60.96 -1.51 -23.23
N ALA A 17 60.49 -2.75 -23.09
CA ALA A 17 61.34 -3.92 -23.26
C ALA A 17 61.85 -4.06 -24.70
N ALA A 18 61.03 -3.78 -25.70
CA ALA A 18 61.46 -3.76 -27.11
C ALA A 18 62.54 -2.69 -27.38
N LEU A 19 62.43 -1.51 -26.73
CA LEU A 19 63.43 -0.44 -26.80
C LEU A 19 64.73 -0.78 -26.03
N THR A 20 64.66 -1.56 -24.95
CA THR A 20 65.85 -2.01 -24.21
C THR A 20 66.55 -3.17 -24.92
N ASN A 21 65.78 -4.02 -25.60
CA ASN A 21 66.26 -5.20 -26.31
C ASN A 21 66.81 -4.90 -27.71
N THR A 22 66.90 -3.64 -28.16
CA THR A 22 67.60 -3.28 -29.42
C THR A 22 69.07 -3.68 -29.46
N LEU A 23 69.69 -4.05 -28.33
CA LEU A 23 71.02 -4.66 -28.28
C LEU A 23 71.04 -6.19 -28.52
N SER A 24 69.89 -6.88 -28.50
CA SER A 24 69.78 -8.32 -28.81
C SER A 24 69.22 -8.63 -30.21
N ILE A 25 68.85 -7.62 -31.00
CA ILE A 25 68.21 -7.78 -32.34
C ILE A 25 69.25 -8.02 -33.46
N LEU A 26 70.21 -8.91 -33.23
CA LEU A 26 70.83 -9.64 -34.34
C LEU A 26 70.25 -11.05 -34.53
N ASN A 27 69.36 -11.51 -33.64
CA ASN A 27 68.72 -12.82 -33.74
C ASN A 27 67.24 -12.73 -33.39
N ALA A 28 66.38 -12.61 -34.41
CA ALA A 28 65.11 -13.33 -34.56
C ALA A 28 64.22 -12.63 -35.60
N GLU A 29 64.10 -13.24 -36.78
CA GLU A 29 63.06 -12.92 -37.76
C GLU A 29 61.70 -13.43 -37.25
N GLY A 30 60.70 -12.55 -37.12
CA GLY A 30 59.30 -12.96 -37.10
C GLY A 30 58.38 -12.49 -35.95
N ASP A 31 58.79 -11.57 -35.07
CA ASP A 31 57.95 -11.20 -33.91
C ASP A 31 56.78 -10.25 -34.25
N VAL A 32 55.60 -10.58 -33.70
CA VAL A 32 54.36 -9.79 -33.77
C VAL A 32 54.57 -8.44 -33.07
N SER A 33 54.46 -7.34 -33.81
CA SER A 33 54.64 -5.99 -33.26
C SER A 33 53.47 -5.62 -32.34
N TRP A 34 53.76 -5.36 -31.06
CA TRP A 34 52.78 -4.80 -30.11
C TRP A 34 52.35 -3.39 -30.53
N ASN A 35 51.05 -3.20 -30.73
CA ASN A 35 50.43 -1.90 -30.93
C ASN A 35 49.28 -1.73 -29.91
N MET A 36 48.78 -0.50 -29.75
CA MET A 36 47.75 -0.23 -28.73
C MET A 36 46.45 -1.01 -28.99
N LEU A 37 46.13 -1.31 -30.25
CA LEU A 37 44.96 -2.10 -30.64
C LEU A 37 45.14 -3.60 -30.29
N THR A 38 46.32 -4.17 -30.51
CA THR A 38 46.62 -5.56 -30.15
C THR A 38 46.68 -5.75 -28.64
N ALA A 39 47.12 -4.74 -27.89
CA ALA A 39 47.05 -4.72 -26.43
C ALA A 39 45.59 -4.70 -25.91
N VAL A 40 44.71 -3.88 -26.51
CA VAL A 40 43.26 -3.87 -26.21
C VAL A 40 42.64 -5.23 -26.52
N TYR A 41 42.96 -5.79 -27.68
CA TYR A 41 42.48 -7.11 -28.09
C TYR A 41 42.93 -8.20 -27.11
N PHE A 42 44.22 -8.26 -26.77
CA PHE A 42 44.75 -9.22 -25.80
C PHE A 42 44.03 -9.14 -24.46
N ILE A 43 43.91 -7.94 -23.88
CA ILE A 43 43.21 -7.76 -22.60
C ILE A 43 41.74 -8.16 -22.70
N PHE A 44 41.06 -7.85 -23.79
CA PHE A 44 39.66 -8.24 -23.98
C PHE A 44 39.50 -9.76 -24.00
N VAL A 45 40.32 -10.47 -24.79
CA VAL A 45 40.30 -11.95 -24.92
C VAL A 45 40.70 -12.65 -23.61
N THR A 46 41.64 -12.06 -22.86
CA THR A 46 42.10 -12.58 -21.57
C THR A 46 41.07 -12.34 -20.46
N VAL A 47 40.47 -11.15 -20.39
CA VAL A 47 39.41 -10.82 -19.42
C VAL A 47 38.13 -11.60 -19.69
N SER A 48 37.79 -11.85 -20.96
CA SER A 48 36.66 -12.71 -21.33
C SER A 48 36.91 -14.20 -21.09
N THR A 49 38.10 -14.56 -20.59
CA THR A 49 38.53 -15.95 -20.34
C THR A 49 38.55 -16.84 -21.59
N VAL A 50 38.61 -16.24 -22.79
CA VAL A 50 38.63 -16.98 -24.06
C VAL A 50 40.03 -17.51 -24.35
N GLY A 51 41.05 -16.65 -24.23
CA GLY A 51 42.46 -17.04 -24.25
C GLY A 51 42.94 -17.74 -25.53
N TYR A 52 42.78 -17.12 -26.71
CA TYR A 52 43.20 -17.71 -27.99
C TYR A 52 44.70 -18.06 -28.08
N GLY A 53 45.57 -17.34 -27.36
CA GLY A 53 47.01 -17.57 -27.36
C GLY A 53 47.74 -17.13 -28.64
N ASP A 54 47.06 -16.34 -29.48
CA ASP A 54 47.57 -15.73 -30.71
C ASP A 54 48.50 -14.54 -30.44
N ILE A 55 48.27 -13.81 -29.35
CA ILE A 55 49.12 -12.75 -28.85
C ILE A 55 49.44 -13.05 -27.39
N VAL A 56 50.73 -13.13 -27.05
CA VAL A 56 51.18 -13.45 -25.69
C VAL A 56 52.30 -12.50 -25.25
N PRO A 57 52.28 -12.05 -23.98
CA PRO A 57 53.36 -11.24 -23.42
C PRO A 57 54.67 -12.03 -23.42
N THR A 58 55.70 -11.46 -24.05
CA THR A 58 57.03 -12.07 -24.14
C THR A 58 57.93 -11.69 -22.97
N THR A 59 57.62 -10.61 -22.25
CA THR A 59 58.49 -10.11 -21.18
C THR A 59 58.10 -10.67 -19.81
N VAL A 60 59.11 -11.03 -19.00
CA VAL A 60 58.88 -11.57 -17.64
C VAL A 60 58.06 -10.61 -16.79
N LEU A 61 58.29 -9.29 -16.94
CA LEU A 61 57.59 -8.27 -16.17
C LEU A 61 56.11 -8.17 -16.56
N SER A 62 55.76 -8.21 -17.85
CA SER A 62 54.37 -8.16 -18.29
C SER A 62 53.62 -9.46 -17.97
N GLN A 63 54.32 -10.61 -17.98
CA GLN A 63 53.79 -11.90 -17.55
C GLN A 63 53.43 -11.90 -16.05
N VAL A 64 54.31 -11.39 -15.19
CA VAL A 64 54.00 -11.25 -13.76
C VAL A 64 52.85 -10.28 -13.53
N PHE A 65 52.82 -9.17 -14.27
CA PHE A 65 51.75 -8.16 -14.17
C PHE A 65 50.38 -8.74 -14.55
N ILE A 66 50.27 -9.49 -15.66
CA ILE A 66 48.99 -10.07 -16.09
C ILE A 66 48.49 -11.14 -15.11
N ILE A 67 49.40 -11.92 -14.51
CA ILE A 67 49.05 -12.94 -13.50
C ILE A 67 48.43 -12.28 -12.25
N LEU A 68 49.08 -11.25 -11.70
CA LEU A 68 48.56 -10.51 -10.54
C LEU A 68 47.23 -9.82 -10.85
N PHE A 69 47.12 -9.26 -12.06
CA PHE A 69 45.90 -8.61 -12.52
C PHE A 69 44.73 -9.60 -12.63
N LEU A 70 44.95 -10.78 -13.21
CA LEU A 70 43.93 -11.81 -13.34
C LEU A 70 43.44 -12.30 -11.97
N MET A 71 44.32 -12.47 -10.98
CA MET A 71 43.92 -12.80 -9.61
C MET A 71 43.02 -11.71 -9.00
N LEU A 72 43.41 -10.44 -9.15
CA LEU A 72 42.62 -9.30 -8.67
C LEU A 72 41.25 -9.21 -9.37
N LEU A 73 41.22 -9.42 -10.68
CA LEU A 73 40.00 -9.42 -11.49
C LEU A 73 39.02 -10.49 -11.00
N VAL A 74 39.49 -11.73 -10.82
CA VAL A 74 38.64 -12.83 -10.33
C VAL A 74 38.11 -12.54 -8.93
N TYR A 75 38.94 -11.98 -8.03
CA TYR A 75 38.51 -11.60 -6.69
C TYR A 75 37.41 -10.52 -6.70
N LEU A 76 37.59 -9.46 -7.49
CA LEU A 76 36.63 -8.36 -7.58
C LEU A 76 35.35 -8.75 -8.29
N VAL A 77 35.46 -9.43 -9.44
CA VAL A 77 34.30 -9.85 -10.24
C VAL A 77 33.54 -10.96 -9.52
N GLY A 78 34.21 -11.97 -8.96
CA GLY A 78 33.54 -13.04 -8.21
C GLY A 78 32.78 -12.53 -7.00
N GLY A 79 33.38 -11.65 -6.20
CA GLY A 79 32.73 -11.07 -5.01
C GLY A 79 31.58 -10.10 -5.32
N LYS A 80 31.68 -9.34 -6.42
CA LYS A 80 30.67 -8.32 -6.78
C LYS A 80 29.60 -8.82 -7.74
N ALA A 81 29.90 -9.80 -8.60
CA ALA A 81 28.92 -10.36 -9.52
C ALA A 81 27.83 -11.14 -8.77
N ALA A 82 28.18 -11.88 -7.72
CA ALA A 82 27.20 -12.58 -6.90
C ALA A 82 26.18 -11.63 -6.26
N SER A 83 26.65 -10.50 -5.69
CA SER A 83 25.76 -9.49 -5.10
C SER A 83 24.96 -8.70 -6.13
N LEU A 84 25.48 -8.50 -7.34
CA LEU A 84 24.75 -7.84 -8.43
C LEU A 84 23.67 -8.76 -9.02
N VAL A 85 23.96 -10.05 -9.22
CA VAL A 85 22.98 -11.04 -9.67
C VAL A 85 21.91 -11.24 -8.60
N GLU A 86 22.27 -11.26 -7.32
CA GLU A 86 21.28 -11.30 -6.23
C GLU A 86 20.44 -10.01 -6.16
N ALA A 87 21.02 -8.84 -6.40
CA ALA A 87 20.29 -7.57 -6.47
C ALA A 87 19.40 -7.45 -7.72
N HIS A 88 19.76 -8.07 -8.84
CA HIS A 88 18.98 -8.05 -10.08
C HIS A 88 17.93 -9.16 -10.16
N SER A 89 18.24 -10.34 -9.62
CA SER A 89 17.34 -11.50 -9.48
C SER A 89 16.22 -11.22 -8.47
N ASN A 90 16.47 -10.36 -7.48
CA ASN A 90 15.49 -9.94 -6.49
C ASN A 90 14.67 -8.72 -6.90
N HIS A 91 14.31 -8.54 -8.17
CA HIS A 91 13.13 -7.71 -8.46
C HIS A 91 11.89 -8.46 -7.95
N GLN A 92 11.68 -8.38 -6.64
CA GLN A 92 10.55 -9.00 -6.00
C GLN A 92 9.34 -8.10 -6.23
N LEU A 93 8.19 -8.75 -6.42
CA LEU A 93 6.94 -8.06 -6.63
C LEU A 93 6.73 -7.03 -5.50
N GLY A 94 6.46 -5.77 -5.87
CA GLY A 94 6.19 -4.68 -4.92
C GLY A 94 7.41 -3.89 -4.43
N ASP A 95 8.60 -4.06 -5.00
CA ASP A 95 9.77 -3.23 -4.63
C ASP A 95 9.62 -1.77 -5.09
N ALA A 96 8.78 -1.50 -6.10
CA ALA A 96 8.49 -0.14 -6.54
C ALA A 96 7.69 0.65 -5.49
N ALA A 97 8.05 1.91 -5.29
CA ALA A 97 7.26 2.83 -4.48
C ALA A 97 5.99 3.27 -5.23
N TYR A 98 4.86 3.32 -4.53
CA TYR A 98 3.66 3.98 -5.00
C TYR A 98 3.76 5.49 -4.78
N ARG A 99 3.48 6.26 -5.84
CA ARG A 99 3.40 7.72 -5.80
C ARG A 99 2.03 8.14 -6.32
N THR A 100 1.39 9.04 -5.58
CA THR A 100 0.14 9.67 -6.00
C THR A 100 0.36 10.37 -7.34
N GLY A 101 -0.52 10.09 -8.30
CA GLY A 101 -0.44 10.71 -9.63
C GLY A 101 -0.71 12.21 -9.55
N TRP A 102 -0.16 12.98 -10.50
CA TRP A 102 -0.40 14.43 -10.59
C TRP A 102 -1.88 14.79 -10.79
N LEU A 103 -2.69 13.86 -11.31
CA LEU A 103 -4.15 14.00 -11.44
C LEU A 103 -4.92 13.92 -10.10
N GLY A 104 -4.26 13.72 -8.96
CA GLY A 104 -4.91 13.80 -7.66
C GLY A 104 -5.91 12.68 -7.36
N ARG A 105 -5.76 11.50 -7.98
CA ARG A 105 -6.57 10.32 -7.63
C ARG A 105 -6.37 9.98 -6.16
N GLU A 106 -7.47 9.82 -5.44
CA GLU A 106 -7.44 9.34 -4.07
C GLU A 106 -6.99 7.88 -4.03
N HIS A 107 -6.37 7.49 -2.93
CA HIS A 107 -5.95 6.12 -2.69
C HIS A 107 -6.23 5.71 -1.27
N VAL A 108 -6.48 4.41 -1.12
CA VAL A 108 -6.66 3.75 0.15
C VAL A 108 -5.56 2.71 0.34
N VAL A 109 -5.13 2.52 1.59
CA VAL A 109 -4.05 1.58 1.90
C VAL A 109 -4.60 0.42 2.71
N ILE A 110 -4.39 -0.80 2.22
CA ILE A 110 -4.82 -2.03 2.86
C ILE A 110 -3.60 -2.68 3.53
N LEU A 111 -3.72 -2.94 4.83
CA LEU A 111 -2.71 -3.53 5.70
C LEU A 111 -3.18 -4.89 6.21
N GLY A 112 -2.24 -5.67 6.74
CA GLY A 112 -2.54 -6.88 7.47
C GLY A 112 -2.64 -8.13 6.60
N ASN A 113 -2.88 -9.26 7.26
CA ASN A 113 -2.92 -10.57 6.62
C ASN A 113 -4.32 -10.83 6.07
N HIS A 114 -4.47 -10.81 4.74
CA HIS A 114 -5.73 -11.06 4.06
C HIS A 114 -5.54 -12.12 2.97
N GLY A 115 -6.49 -13.04 2.81
CA GLY A 115 -6.45 -14.04 1.73
C GLY A 115 -7.04 -13.51 0.42
N ALA A 116 -6.92 -14.28 -0.66
CA ALA A 116 -7.39 -13.87 -1.98
C ALA A 116 -8.92 -13.69 -2.02
N SER A 117 -9.65 -14.56 -1.31
CA SER A 117 -11.10 -14.47 -1.15
C SER A 117 -11.53 -13.23 -0.37
N GLU A 118 -10.84 -12.95 0.74
CA GLU A 118 -11.14 -11.80 1.59
C GLU A 118 -10.86 -10.48 0.86
N PHE A 119 -9.78 -10.43 0.08
CA PHE A 119 -9.51 -9.28 -0.78
C PHE A 119 -10.52 -9.13 -1.91
N GLN A 120 -10.89 -10.22 -2.59
CA GLN A 120 -11.89 -10.14 -3.66
C GLN A 120 -13.23 -9.62 -3.12
N ALA A 121 -13.68 -10.10 -1.96
CA ALA A 121 -14.89 -9.59 -1.32
C ALA A 121 -14.76 -8.10 -0.97
N LEU A 122 -13.62 -7.66 -0.42
CA LEU A 122 -13.37 -6.24 -0.16
C LEU A 122 -13.35 -5.41 -1.44
N TYR A 123 -12.74 -5.92 -2.50
CA TYR A 123 -12.65 -5.27 -3.80
C TYR A 123 -14.04 -5.09 -4.41
N ASP A 124 -14.82 -6.17 -4.47
CA ASP A 124 -16.18 -6.15 -5.01
C ASP A 124 -17.06 -5.21 -4.19
N CYS A 125 -16.90 -5.19 -2.86
CA CYS A 125 -17.60 -4.27 -1.98
C CYS A 125 -17.24 -2.80 -2.19
N PHE A 126 -15.95 -2.52 -2.28
CA PHE A 126 -15.46 -1.15 -2.37
C PHE A 126 -15.81 -0.50 -3.70
N PHE A 127 -15.70 -1.24 -4.80
CA PHE A 127 -15.97 -0.72 -6.15
C PHE A 127 -17.43 -0.90 -6.60
N ALA A 128 -18.32 -1.36 -5.71
CA ALA A 128 -19.75 -1.35 -5.98
C ALA A 128 -20.32 0.08 -6.02
N ASP A 129 -19.72 1.00 -5.26
CA ASP A 129 -20.02 2.43 -5.36
C ASP A 129 -19.30 3.02 -6.59
N PRO A 130 -20.03 3.53 -7.60
CA PRO A 130 -19.42 4.14 -8.78
C PRO A 130 -18.55 5.36 -8.46
N SER A 131 -18.75 6.03 -7.32
CA SER A 131 -17.93 7.17 -6.91
C SER A 131 -16.49 6.78 -6.56
N GLU A 132 -16.26 5.51 -6.21
CA GLU A 132 -14.95 4.98 -5.85
C GLU A 132 -14.20 4.35 -7.03
N ALA A 133 -14.78 4.35 -8.24
CA ALA A 133 -14.22 3.67 -9.42
C ALA A 133 -12.81 4.14 -9.82
N GLU A 134 -12.43 5.38 -9.48
CA GLU A 134 -11.10 5.93 -9.77
C GLU A 134 -10.10 5.81 -8.62
N THR A 135 -10.55 5.36 -7.44
CA THR A 135 -9.75 5.26 -6.23
C THR A 135 -8.75 4.11 -6.35
N THR A 136 -7.48 4.37 -6.02
CA THR A 136 -6.44 3.33 -6.06
C THR A 136 -6.36 2.56 -4.75
N MET A 137 -6.42 1.23 -4.80
CA MET A 137 -6.11 0.35 -3.67
C MET A 137 -4.62 -0.01 -3.65
N VAL A 138 -3.93 0.35 -2.57
CA VAL A 138 -2.53 0.01 -2.32
C VAL A 138 -2.44 -1.05 -1.23
N LEU A 139 -2.04 -2.26 -1.61
CA LEU A 139 -1.74 -3.35 -0.69
C LEU A 139 -0.33 -3.15 -0.12
N LEU A 140 -0.19 -3.03 1.21
CA LEU A 140 1.10 -2.98 1.89
C LEU A 140 1.28 -4.20 2.80
N GLY A 141 2.30 -5.00 2.52
CA GLY A 141 2.66 -6.15 3.33
C GLY A 141 4.03 -6.73 2.96
N PRO A 142 4.63 -7.55 3.83
CA PRO A 142 5.98 -8.08 3.61
C PRO A 142 6.05 -9.10 2.47
N TRP A 143 4.91 -9.76 2.17
CA TRP A 143 4.69 -10.64 1.03
C TRP A 143 3.19 -10.66 0.71
N LEU A 144 2.83 -11.00 -0.53
CA LEU A 144 1.48 -11.44 -0.84
C LEU A 144 1.28 -12.83 -0.24
N THR A 145 0.17 -13.03 0.47
CA THR A 145 -0.19 -14.31 1.08
C THR A 145 -0.90 -15.25 0.09
N TRP A 146 -1.18 -14.76 -1.13
CA TRP A 146 -1.88 -15.51 -2.17
C TRP A 146 -0.89 -16.14 -3.14
N LYS A 147 -1.33 -17.20 -3.83
CA LYS A 147 -0.57 -17.76 -4.95
C LYS A 147 -0.49 -16.75 -6.10
N GLU A 148 0.61 -16.78 -6.86
CA GLU A 148 0.86 -15.89 -8.01
C GLU A 148 -0.31 -15.84 -9.00
N ILE A 149 -0.97 -16.98 -9.25
CA ILE A 149 -2.11 -17.07 -10.18
C ILE A 149 -3.28 -16.15 -9.81
N HIS A 150 -3.53 -15.93 -8.52
CA HIS A 150 -4.59 -15.04 -8.06
C HIS A 150 -4.20 -13.58 -8.25
N TRP A 151 -2.92 -13.27 -8.01
CA TRP A 151 -2.37 -11.95 -8.24
C TRP A 151 -2.39 -11.58 -9.74
N ASP A 152 -2.00 -12.50 -10.61
CA ASP A 152 -2.02 -12.28 -12.06
C ASP A 152 -3.43 -12.01 -12.58
N ARG A 153 -4.44 -12.71 -12.03
CA ARG A 153 -5.84 -12.43 -12.34
C ARG A 153 -6.23 -11.01 -11.95
N VAL A 154 -5.91 -10.61 -10.71
CA VAL A 154 -6.19 -9.25 -10.21
C VAL A 154 -5.45 -8.20 -11.05
N GLN A 155 -4.18 -8.43 -11.38
CA GLN A 155 -3.40 -7.49 -12.20
C GLN A 155 -3.89 -7.42 -13.64
N SER A 156 -4.27 -8.53 -14.27
CA SER A 156 -4.76 -8.52 -15.66
C SER A 156 -6.04 -7.71 -15.82
N GLN A 157 -6.93 -7.76 -14.82
CA GLN A 157 -8.21 -7.04 -14.84
C GLN A 157 -8.06 -5.60 -14.31
N ASN A 158 -7.28 -5.41 -13.24
CA ASN A 158 -7.37 -4.22 -12.38
C ASN A 158 -6.01 -3.52 -12.19
N LYS A 159 -5.07 -3.66 -13.14
CA LYS A 159 -3.69 -3.09 -13.07
C LYS A 159 -3.63 -1.61 -12.68
N HIS A 160 -4.64 -0.85 -13.07
CA HIS A 160 -4.67 0.61 -12.91
C HIS A 160 -5.16 1.03 -11.52
N VAL A 161 -5.94 0.20 -10.83
CA VAL A 161 -6.51 0.50 -9.51
C VAL A 161 -5.86 -0.30 -8.37
N VAL A 162 -5.29 -1.48 -8.61
CA VAL A 162 -4.64 -2.29 -7.55
C VAL A 162 -3.12 -2.25 -7.68
N LYS A 163 -2.44 -1.79 -6.61
CA LYS A 163 -0.97 -1.76 -6.50
C LYS A 163 -0.52 -2.54 -5.27
N PHE A 164 0.62 -3.20 -5.36
CA PHE A 164 1.27 -3.84 -4.22
C PHE A 164 2.60 -3.15 -3.93
N VAL A 165 2.81 -2.79 -2.67
CA VAL A 165 4.08 -2.30 -2.13
C VAL A 165 4.53 -3.29 -1.10
N ARG A 166 5.67 -3.91 -1.35
CA ARG A 166 6.28 -4.84 -0.41
C ARG A 166 6.94 -4.07 0.71
N GLY A 167 6.54 -4.31 1.94
CA GLY A 167 7.08 -3.59 3.10
C GLY A 167 6.31 -3.82 4.39
N SER A 168 6.82 -3.24 5.47
CA SER A 168 6.16 -3.27 6.77
C SER A 168 5.61 -1.90 7.12
N ALA A 169 4.35 -1.88 7.56
CA ALA A 169 3.74 -0.67 8.12
C ALA A 169 4.60 -0.08 9.24
N ALA A 170 5.34 -0.88 10.02
CA ALA A 170 6.19 -0.45 11.13
C ALA A 170 7.39 0.42 10.70
N LEU A 171 7.82 0.36 9.44
CA LEU A 171 8.99 1.07 8.94
C LEU A 171 8.60 2.39 8.25
N GLU A 172 9.23 3.51 8.64
CA GLU A 172 8.94 4.84 8.04
C GLU A 172 9.26 4.89 6.54
N VAL A 173 10.26 4.12 6.09
CA VAL A 173 10.60 4.02 4.66
C VAL A 173 9.41 3.48 3.87
N ASP A 174 8.73 2.45 4.38
CA ASP A 174 7.61 1.82 3.69
C ASP A 174 6.32 2.64 3.80
N VAL A 175 6.12 3.36 4.92
CA VAL A 175 5.05 4.36 5.05
C VAL A 175 5.17 5.46 3.98
N ARG A 176 6.40 5.89 3.68
CA ARG A 176 6.65 6.85 2.57
C ARG A 176 6.47 6.21 1.20
N ARG A 177 6.99 4.98 0.99
CA ARG A 177 6.88 4.26 -0.29
C ARG A 177 5.44 3.90 -0.66
N SER A 178 4.54 3.77 0.31
CA SER A 178 3.12 3.50 0.10
C SER A 178 2.25 4.76 0.06
N SER A 179 2.84 5.96 0.22
CA SER A 179 2.12 7.23 0.29
C SER A 179 0.98 7.24 1.35
N ILE A 180 1.14 6.53 2.47
CA ILE A 180 0.08 6.39 3.49
C ILE A 180 -0.38 7.73 4.07
N ARG A 181 0.53 8.69 4.24
CA ARG A 181 0.21 9.99 4.86
C ARG A 181 -0.80 10.83 4.05
N SER A 182 -0.90 10.57 2.76
CA SER A 182 -1.84 11.22 1.84
C SER A 182 -3.03 10.31 1.46
N ALA A 183 -3.15 9.13 2.07
CA ALA A 183 -4.26 8.23 1.79
C ALA A 183 -5.58 8.80 2.32
N ALA A 184 -6.67 8.52 1.62
CA ALA A 184 -8.02 8.86 2.05
C ALA A 184 -8.45 8.04 3.28
N ALA A 185 -8.05 6.76 3.31
CA ALA A 185 -8.28 5.87 4.45
C ALA A 185 -7.24 4.72 4.49
N ILE A 186 -7.11 4.14 5.67
CA ILE A 186 -6.32 2.92 5.93
C ILE A 186 -7.28 1.82 6.36
N PHE A 187 -7.14 0.63 5.77
CA PHE A 187 -7.90 -0.57 6.11
C PHE A 187 -6.95 -1.65 6.64
N GLY A 188 -6.98 -1.90 7.94
CA GLY A 188 -6.28 -3.02 8.56
C GLY A 188 -7.13 -4.29 8.52
N VAL A 189 -6.79 -5.22 7.65
CA VAL A 189 -7.53 -6.48 7.52
C VAL A 189 -6.78 -7.59 8.24
N SER A 190 -7.46 -8.23 9.20
CA SER A 190 -6.97 -9.43 9.88
C SER A 190 -7.72 -10.67 9.43
N ASN A 191 -6.97 -11.70 9.03
CA ASN A 191 -7.46 -13.05 8.77
C ASN A 191 -6.69 -14.06 9.62
N ALA A 192 -6.88 -13.96 10.94
CA ALA A 192 -6.26 -14.84 11.90
C ALA A 192 -7.07 -16.15 12.01
N LYS A 193 -6.69 -17.18 11.25
CA LYS A 193 -7.31 -18.52 11.29
C LYS A 193 -6.32 -19.57 11.81
N GLY A 194 -6.84 -20.55 12.55
CA GLY A 194 -6.10 -21.74 13.00
C GLY A 194 -5.16 -21.48 14.20
N LYS A 195 -4.15 -22.36 14.36
CA LYS A 195 -3.27 -22.38 15.56
C LYS A 195 -2.48 -21.10 15.81
N ASN A 196 -2.23 -20.31 14.76
CA ASN A 196 -1.44 -19.08 14.84
C ASN A 196 -2.32 -17.82 14.84
N ALA A 197 -3.64 -17.95 15.04
CA ALA A 197 -4.56 -16.83 15.01
C ALA A 197 -4.13 -15.70 15.95
N LEU A 198 -3.79 -16.03 17.20
CA LEU A 198 -3.30 -15.05 18.18
C LEU A 198 -2.06 -14.29 17.72
N ALA A 199 -1.07 -14.98 17.14
CA ALA A 199 0.15 -14.33 16.68
C ALA A 199 -0.11 -13.38 15.49
N PHE A 200 -0.95 -13.80 14.55
CA PHE A 200 -1.28 -12.97 13.38
C PHE A 200 -2.14 -11.75 13.76
N ASP A 201 -3.12 -11.94 14.64
CA ASP A 201 -4.00 -10.86 15.09
C ASP A 201 -3.23 -9.84 15.95
N ALA A 202 -2.33 -10.32 16.83
CA ALA A 202 -1.44 -9.46 17.60
C ALA A 202 -0.48 -8.67 16.70
N ALA A 203 0.13 -9.32 15.70
CA ALA A 203 1.03 -8.64 14.75
C ALA A 203 0.31 -7.57 13.92
N GLY A 204 -0.92 -7.85 13.47
CA GLY A 204 -1.78 -6.88 12.78
C GLY A 204 -2.15 -5.71 13.68
N THR A 205 -2.55 -6.00 14.92
CA THR A 205 -2.88 -5.00 15.95
C THR A 205 -1.70 -4.08 16.23
N LEU A 206 -0.52 -4.63 16.52
CA LEU A 206 0.69 -3.84 16.77
C LEU A 206 1.10 -2.99 15.56
N SER A 207 0.97 -3.55 14.35
CA SER A 207 1.25 -2.81 13.11
C SER A 207 0.34 -1.60 12.97
N LEU A 208 -0.96 -1.77 13.21
CA LEU A 208 -1.94 -0.68 13.17
C LEU A 208 -1.71 0.36 14.26
N LEU A 209 -1.44 -0.05 15.50
CA LEU A 209 -1.11 0.85 16.60
C LEU A 209 0.13 1.69 16.27
N SER A 210 1.20 1.05 15.79
CA SER A 210 2.43 1.74 15.39
C SER A 210 2.22 2.73 14.24
N LEU A 211 1.27 2.45 13.36
CA LEU A 211 0.96 3.30 12.22
C LEU A 211 0.08 4.46 12.64
N ARG A 212 -0.84 4.23 13.59
CA ARG A 212 -1.71 5.26 14.18
C ARG A 212 -0.90 6.35 14.87
N GLU A 213 0.15 5.98 15.59
CA GLU A 213 1.06 6.92 16.23
C GLU A 213 1.76 7.84 15.21
N ARG A 214 2.19 7.30 14.07
CA ARG A 214 2.92 8.06 13.03
C ARG A 214 2.02 8.82 12.06
N VAL A 215 0.79 8.35 11.86
CA VAL A 215 -0.18 8.88 10.89
C VAL A 215 -1.54 9.12 11.54
N PRO A 216 -1.63 10.09 12.47
CA PRO A 216 -2.84 10.33 13.28
C PRO A 216 -4.01 10.92 12.48
N ASN A 217 -3.70 11.61 11.39
CA ASN A 217 -4.68 12.39 10.62
C ASN A 217 -5.50 11.58 9.62
N VAL A 218 -5.01 10.39 9.25
CA VAL A 218 -5.66 9.55 8.24
C VAL A 218 -6.71 8.67 8.93
N PRO A 219 -7.94 8.59 8.39
CA PRO A 219 -8.96 7.68 8.89
C PRO A 219 -8.49 6.22 8.84
N CYS A 220 -8.77 5.46 9.90
CA CYS A 220 -8.29 4.08 10.02
C CYS A 220 -9.41 3.13 10.42
N PHE A 221 -9.69 2.17 9.55
CA PHE A 221 -10.67 1.10 9.76
C PHE A 221 -9.93 -0.21 9.94
N ALA A 222 -10.36 -1.04 10.88
CA ALA A 222 -9.66 -2.29 11.17
C ALA A 222 -10.65 -3.44 11.40
N THR A 223 -10.28 -4.63 10.94
CA THR A 223 -10.87 -5.88 11.37
C THR A 223 -9.88 -6.61 12.27
N CYS A 224 -10.38 -7.19 13.35
CA CYS A 224 -9.62 -8.09 14.21
C CYS A 224 -10.42 -9.35 14.44
N THR A 225 -9.71 -10.46 14.67
CA THR A 225 -10.39 -11.73 14.93
C THR A 225 -10.76 -11.87 16.40
N LEU A 226 -9.80 -11.63 17.29
CA LEU A 226 -9.95 -11.87 18.72
C LEU A 226 -10.58 -10.67 19.44
N ILE A 227 -11.25 -10.95 20.56
CA ILE A 227 -11.84 -9.94 21.43
C ILE A 227 -10.75 -9.11 22.14
N ASP A 228 -9.67 -9.73 22.60
CA ASP A 228 -8.58 -9.01 23.28
C ASP A 228 -7.95 -7.93 22.38
N SER A 229 -7.71 -8.27 21.10
CA SER A 229 -7.23 -7.31 20.09
C SER A 229 -8.22 -6.16 19.87
N PHE A 230 -9.53 -6.45 19.92
CA PHE A 230 -10.57 -5.44 19.79
C PHE A 230 -10.52 -4.42 20.93
N GLU A 231 -10.35 -4.87 22.16
CA GLU A 231 -10.24 -3.99 23.34
C GLU A 231 -9.04 -3.08 23.22
N HIS A 232 -7.85 -3.64 22.92
CA HIS A 232 -6.63 -2.85 22.74
C HIS A 232 -6.73 -1.79 21.64
N LEU A 233 -7.29 -2.16 20.48
CA LEU A 233 -7.49 -1.22 19.37
C LEU A 233 -8.50 -0.13 19.76
N THR A 234 -9.61 -0.51 20.40
CA THR A 234 -10.67 0.43 20.76
C THR A 234 -10.19 1.45 21.79
N GLU A 235 -9.48 0.99 22.83
CA GLU A 235 -8.91 1.87 23.85
C GLU A 235 -7.91 2.86 23.24
N SER A 236 -6.96 2.37 22.44
CA SER A 236 -5.95 3.22 21.81
C SER A 236 -6.57 4.26 20.86
N PHE A 237 -7.54 3.86 20.04
CA PHE A 237 -8.18 4.74 19.07
C PHE A 237 -9.06 5.79 19.77
N THR A 238 -9.72 5.42 20.87
CA THR A 238 -10.53 6.34 21.67
C THR A 238 -9.65 7.38 22.36
N MET A 239 -8.57 6.95 23.01
CA MET A 239 -7.60 7.86 23.65
C MET A 239 -7.02 8.86 22.65
N HIS A 240 -6.63 8.38 21.47
CA HIS A 240 -6.07 9.23 20.44
C HIS A 240 -7.10 10.19 19.83
N ALA A 241 -8.37 9.77 19.70
CA ALA A 241 -9.45 10.66 19.26
C ALA A 241 -9.68 11.81 20.26
N GLN A 242 -9.64 11.52 21.56
CA GLN A 242 -9.74 12.52 22.62
C GLN A 242 -8.56 13.51 22.59
N GLU A 243 -7.34 13.01 22.42
CA GLU A 243 -6.13 13.84 22.29
C GLU A 243 -6.20 14.79 21.08
N LEU A 244 -6.63 14.28 19.93
CA LEU A 244 -6.83 15.08 18.71
C LEU A 244 -7.91 16.15 18.89
N GLN A 245 -9.02 15.83 19.55
CA GLN A 245 -10.07 16.80 19.87
C GLN A 245 -9.55 17.89 20.82
N PHE A 246 -8.85 17.50 21.88
CA PHE A 246 -8.24 18.43 22.82
C PHE A 246 -7.25 19.40 22.14
N ASN A 247 -6.37 18.88 21.27
CA ASN A 247 -5.41 19.69 20.51
C ASN A 247 -6.09 20.66 19.52
N ARG A 248 -7.20 20.24 18.91
CA ARG A 248 -8.04 21.12 18.07
C ARG A 248 -8.68 22.24 18.88
N ASP A 249 -9.22 21.93 20.05
CA ASP A 249 -9.83 22.91 20.92
C ASP A 249 -8.81 23.93 21.43
N LEU A 250 -7.60 23.49 21.76
CA LEU A 250 -6.47 24.36 22.10
C LEU A 250 -6.09 25.29 20.95
N THR A 251 -5.86 24.75 19.75
CA THR A 251 -5.51 25.58 18.58
C THR A 251 -6.66 26.51 18.16
N ALA A 252 -7.91 26.07 18.30
CA ALA A 252 -9.09 26.93 18.09
C ALA A 252 -9.17 28.05 19.13
N ARG A 253 -8.89 27.75 20.41
CA ARG A 253 -8.79 28.75 21.49
C ARG A 253 -7.66 29.75 21.26
N GLU A 254 -6.49 29.29 20.83
CA GLU A 254 -5.35 30.15 20.48
C GLU A 254 -5.66 31.04 19.27
N LYS A 255 -6.27 30.48 18.22
CA LYS A 255 -6.74 31.25 17.05
C LYS A 255 -7.80 32.28 17.44
N ARG A 256 -8.78 31.91 18.29
CA ARG A 256 -9.77 32.85 18.85
C ARG A 256 -9.12 33.93 19.70
N ALA A 257 -8.16 33.59 20.55
CA ALA A 257 -7.42 34.57 21.36
C ALA A 257 -6.58 35.52 20.49
N ALA A 258 -5.96 35.02 19.42
CA ALA A 258 -5.24 35.83 18.43
C ALA A 258 -6.18 36.72 17.62
N ALA A 259 -7.35 36.21 17.21
CA ALA A 259 -8.39 36.96 16.52
C ALA A 259 -8.97 38.06 17.43
N LEU A 260 -9.30 37.75 18.68
CA LEU A 260 -9.73 38.74 19.68
C LEU A 260 -8.67 39.81 19.92
N LYS A 261 -7.37 39.45 19.96
CA LYS A 261 -6.28 40.45 20.02
C LYS A 261 -6.23 41.34 18.77
N ARG A 262 -6.53 40.82 17.57
CA ARG A 262 -6.62 41.61 16.33
C ARG A 262 -7.87 42.50 16.32
N VAL A 263 -9.01 42.00 16.76
CA VAL A 263 -10.27 42.73 16.90
C VAL A 263 -10.13 43.85 17.93
N ALA A 264 -9.54 43.59 19.10
CA ALA A 264 -9.28 44.60 20.13
C ALA A 264 -8.33 45.72 19.64
N ARG A 265 -7.35 45.40 18.79
CA ARG A 265 -6.51 46.41 18.11
C ARG A 265 -7.29 47.22 17.08
N ARG A 266 -8.23 46.61 16.35
CA ARG A 266 -9.08 47.28 15.36
C ARG A 266 -10.20 48.13 16.00
N PHE A 267 -10.70 47.73 17.17
CA PHE A 267 -11.63 48.54 17.98
C PHE A 267 -10.97 49.82 18.51
N LYS A 268 -9.68 49.78 18.85
CA LYS A 268 -8.89 51.00 19.11
C LYS A 268 -8.70 51.90 17.88
N ALA A 269 -8.99 51.40 16.68
CA ALA A 269 -8.83 52.09 15.40
C ALA A 269 -10.18 52.41 14.70
N GLY A 270 -11.32 52.27 15.39
CA GLY A 270 -12.62 52.73 14.90
C GLY A 270 -13.26 51.92 13.76
N TYR A 271 -12.96 50.63 13.62
CA TYR A 271 -13.51 49.78 12.55
C TYR A 271 -14.32 48.59 13.08
N ILE A 272 -15.56 48.42 12.60
CA ILE A 272 -16.46 47.30 12.91
C ILE A 272 -16.53 46.37 11.69
N PRO A 273 -16.08 45.09 11.75
CA PRO A 273 -16.27 44.14 10.66
C PRO A 273 -17.55 43.31 10.82
N GLY A 274 -18.17 42.99 9.68
CA GLY A 274 -19.24 41.99 9.52
C GLY A 274 -18.76 40.56 9.76
N VAL A 275 -19.71 39.71 10.10
CA VAL A 275 -19.56 38.34 10.60
C VAL A 275 -19.61 37.36 9.43
N ASP A 276 -18.45 36.83 9.02
CA ASP A 276 -18.30 35.77 8.01
C ASP A 276 -17.52 34.55 8.56
N GLU A 277 -17.54 34.30 9.88
CA GLU A 277 -16.76 33.19 10.51
C GLU A 277 -17.57 31.90 10.77
N GLU A 278 -18.85 31.82 10.36
CA GLU A 278 -19.70 30.65 10.65
C GLU A 278 -19.58 29.51 9.61
N GLU A 279 -19.06 29.75 8.40
CA GLU A 279 -18.96 28.72 7.35
C GLU A 279 -17.89 27.64 7.60
N ASP A 280 -16.86 27.92 8.40
CA ASP A 280 -15.78 26.95 8.65
C ASP A 280 -16.10 25.91 9.76
N ILE A 281 -17.13 26.15 10.58
CA ILE A 281 -17.51 25.26 11.69
C ILE A 281 -18.42 24.12 11.20
N VAL A 282 -19.18 24.32 10.12
CA VAL A 282 -20.17 23.35 9.63
C VAL A 282 -19.53 22.16 8.91
N ARG A 283 -18.32 22.30 8.34
CA ARG A 283 -17.57 21.16 7.77
C ARG A 283 -16.95 20.21 8.82
N SER A 284 -17.13 20.49 10.11
CA SER A 284 -16.52 19.76 11.23
C SER A 284 -17.29 18.50 11.68
N LYS A 285 -18.52 18.26 11.22
CA LYS A 285 -19.26 17.02 11.56
C LYS A 285 -18.88 15.87 10.61
N LYS A 286 -17.58 15.57 10.47
CA LYS A 286 -17.15 14.35 9.77
C LYS A 286 -17.31 13.16 10.71
N ALA A 287 -18.02 12.14 10.23
CA ALA A 287 -18.16 10.80 10.79
C ALA A 287 -16.88 10.30 11.49
N SER A 288 -17.05 9.41 12.47
CA SER A 288 -15.97 8.81 13.24
C SER A 288 -14.79 8.46 12.33
N ARG A 289 -13.63 9.10 12.58
CA ARG A 289 -12.39 8.92 11.77
C ARG A 289 -11.81 7.50 11.88
N TRP A 290 -12.53 6.57 12.46
CA TRP A 290 -12.12 5.20 12.66
C TRP A 290 -13.32 4.29 12.91
N GLY A 291 -13.13 3.00 12.65
CA GLY A 291 -14.10 1.95 12.94
C GLY A 291 -13.40 0.60 13.07
N ILE A 292 -13.74 -0.16 14.11
CA ILE A 292 -13.12 -1.47 14.37
C ILE A 292 -14.21 -2.52 14.39
N VAL A 293 -14.03 -3.60 13.64
CA VAL A 293 -14.95 -4.73 13.57
C VAL A 293 -14.25 -5.98 14.08
N CYS A 294 -14.76 -6.54 15.18
CA CYS A 294 -14.27 -7.81 15.73
C CYS A 294 -15.10 -8.97 15.18
N THR A 295 -14.48 -9.95 14.52
CA THR A 295 -15.22 -11.05 13.90
C THR A 295 -15.83 -11.99 14.94
N GLU A 296 -15.09 -12.39 15.98
CA GLU A 296 -15.62 -13.27 17.03
C GLU A 296 -16.82 -12.65 17.76
N LYS A 297 -16.71 -11.36 18.10
CA LYS A 297 -17.79 -10.60 18.73
C LYS A 297 -19.01 -10.49 17.82
N SER A 298 -18.79 -10.16 16.54
CA SER A 298 -19.89 -10.01 15.57
C SER A 298 -20.60 -11.33 15.30
N ILE A 299 -19.86 -12.42 15.12
CA ILE A 299 -20.44 -13.76 14.92
C ILE A 299 -21.23 -14.18 16.16
N SER A 300 -20.67 -14.02 17.35
CA SER A 300 -21.35 -14.38 18.61
C SER A 300 -22.64 -13.57 18.81
N ALA A 301 -22.62 -12.27 18.48
CA ALA A 301 -23.80 -11.41 18.55
C ALA A 301 -24.89 -11.84 17.54
N LEU A 302 -24.52 -12.16 16.30
CA LEU A 302 -25.45 -12.64 15.28
C LEU A 302 -26.06 -13.99 15.67
N LEU A 303 -25.27 -14.91 16.23
CA LEU A 303 -25.76 -16.19 16.74
C LEU A 303 -26.74 -16.00 17.90
N ALA A 304 -26.42 -15.13 18.86
CA ALA A 304 -27.31 -14.80 19.97
C ALA A 304 -28.62 -14.16 19.47
N LEU A 305 -28.53 -13.27 18.47
CA LEU A 305 -29.70 -12.64 17.85
C LEU A 305 -30.59 -13.69 17.16
N ASN A 306 -29.99 -14.65 16.45
CA ASN A 306 -30.72 -15.75 15.81
C ASN A 306 -31.48 -16.65 16.79
N ILE A 307 -30.96 -16.83 18.02
CA ILE A 307 -31.67 -17.58 19.06
C ILE A 307 -32.95 -16.84 19.47
N ARG A 308 -32.90 -15.51 19.54
CA ARG A 308 -34.05 -14.68 19.91
C ARG A 308 -35.03 -14.48 18.75
N PHE A 309 -34.50 -14.31 17.55
CA PHE A 309 -35.23 -14.02 16.32
C PHE A 309 -34.70 -14.90 15.18
N PRO A 310 -35.35 -16.03 14.87
CA PRO A 310 -34.91 -16.92 13.81
C PRO A 310 -34.77 -16.19 12.47
N GLY A 311 -33.61 -16.31 11.82
CA GLY A 311 -33.32 -15.67 10.53
C GLY A 311 -32.76 -14.24 10.63
N ALA A 312 -32.63 -13.67 11.83
CA ALA A 312 -32.10 -12.31 12.00
C ALA A 312 -30.65 -12.17 11.55
N ALA A 313 -29.81 -13.19 11.71
CA ALA A 313 -28.44 -13.14 11.19
C ALA A 313 -28.41 -13.05 9.67
N THR A 314 -29.24 -13.85 8.99
CA THR A 314 -29.37 -13.81 7.52
C THR A 314 -29.83 -12.44 7.06
N LEU A 315 -30.86 -11.89 7.71
CA LEU A 315 -31.36 -10.54 7.45
C LEU A 315 -30.23 -9.50 7.59
N VAL A 316 -29.48 -9.51 8.69
CA VAL A 316 -28.38 -8.55 8.92
C VAL A 316 -27.27 -8.74 7.90
N THR A 317 -26.88 -9.98 7.58
CA THR A 317 -25.81 -10.24 6.60
C THR A 317 -26.21 -9.86 5.18
N ASP A 318 -27.48 -10.08 4.79
CA ASP A 318 -27.97 -9.71 3.47
C ASP A 318 -28.04 -8.19 3.30
N ILE A 319 -28.49 -7.44 4.33
CA ILE A 319 -28.54 -5.98 4.28
C ILE A 319 -27.12 -5.36 4.20
N ILE A 320 -26.11 -5.99 4.82
CA ILE A 320 -24.72 -5.52 4.77
C ILE A 320 -24.04 -5.94 3.44
N SER A 321 -24.43 -7.07 2.86
CA SER A 321 -23.83 -7.62 1.65
C SER A 321 -24.42 -6.97 0.40
N GLU A 322 -24.02 -5.73 0.12
CA GLU A 322 -24.45 -5.00 -1.07
C GLU A 322 -23.91 -5.59 -2.40
N CYS A 323 -22.98 -6.57 -2.35
CA CYS A 323 -21.98 -6.71 -3.42
C CYS A 323 -21.80 -8.07 -4.10
N THR A 324 -22.84 -8.89 -4.25
CA THR A 324 -22.67 -10.20 -4.96
C THR A 324 -23.67 -10.56 -6.05
N ASN A 325 -24.66 -9.72 -6.39
CA ASN A 325 -25.86 -10.28 -7.03
C ASN A 325 -26.18 -9.90 -8.49
N ASN A 326 -25.42 -9.02 -9.15
CA ASN A 326 -25.73 -8.75 -10.57
C ASN A 326 -25.36 -9.91 -11.50
N THR A 327 -24.48 -10.83 -11.10
CA THR A 327 -24.06 -11.96 -11.94
C THR A 327 -24.86 -13.24 -11.71
N GLU A 328 -25.30 -13.55 -10.49
CA GLU A 328 -26.09 -14.76 -10.23
C GLU A 328 -27.52 -14.66 -10.76
N LEU A 329 -28.15 -13.48 -10.69
CA LEU A 329 -29.50 -13.27 -11.19
C LEU A 329 -29.60 -13.37 -12.73
N GLU A 330 -28.53 -13.00 -13.45
CA GLU A 330 -28.50 -13.10 -14.92
C GLU A 330 -28.25 -14.53 -15.42
N SER A 331 -27.52 -15.36 -14.65
CA SER A 331 -27.24 -16.75 -15.02
C SER A 331 -28.48 -17.66 -14.95
N ASN A 332 -29.47 -17.29 -14.13
CA ASN A 332 -30.70 -18.06 -13.91
C ASN A 332 -31.86 -17.71 -14.86
N LYS A 333 -31.65 -16.91 -15.91
CA LYS A 333 -32.69 -16.60 -16.93
C LYS A 333 -33.23 -17.83 -17.70
N ARG A 334 -32.82 -19.06 -17.39
CA ARG A 334 -33.27 -20.31 -18.03
C ARG A 334 -34.07 -21.27 -17.13
N GLN A 335 -34.29 -20.96 -15.85
CA GLN A 335 -35.04 -21.82 -14.93
C GLN A 335 -36.21 -21.05 -14.31
N GLU A 336 -37.39 -21.68 -14.22
CA GLU A 336 -38.53 -21.11 -13.48
C GLU A 336 -38.16 -21.01 -12.00
N VAL A 337 -37.77 -19.80 -11.58
CA VAL A 337 -37.42 -19.48 -10.19
C VAL A 337 -38.68 -19.55 -9.33
N ALA A 338 -38.62 -20.27 -8.21
CA ALA A 338 -39.77 -20.43 -7.32
C ALA A 338 -40.19 -19.08 -6.70
N LYS A 339 -41.49 -18.89 -6.41
CA LYS A 339 -42.04 -17.63 -5.88
C LYS A 339 -41.27 -17.09 -4.67
N TRP A 340 -40.92 -17.95 -3.72
CA TRP A 340 -40.18 -17.57 -2.51
C TRP A 340 -38.78 -17.05 -2.83
N GLN A 341 -38.11 -17.56 -3.86
CA GLN A 341 -36.78 -17.12 -4.27
C GLN A 341 -36.82 -15.72 -4.88
N LYS A 342 -37.91 -15.40 -5.60
CA LYS A 342 -38.14 -14.07 -6.13
C LYS A 342 -38.36 -13.06 -4.99
N GLU A 343 -39.26 -13.36 -4.06
CA GLU A 343 -39.53 -12.49 -2.90
C GLU A 343 -38.29 -12.33 -2.00
N PHE A 344 -37.54 -13.41 -1.79
CA PHE A 344 -36.26 -13.36 -1.07
C PHE A 344 -35.23 -12.49 -1.81
N GLY A 345 -35.14 -12.60 -3.13
CA GLY A 345 -34.27 -11.77 -3.97
C GLY A 345 -34.61 -10.28 -3.89
N GLU A 346 -35.89 -9.93 -3.90
CA GLU A 346 -36.37 -8.55 -3.67
C GLU A 346 -35.99 -8.05 -2.26
N GLY A 347 -36.01 -8.93 -1.25
CA GLY A 347 -35.55 -8.58 0.10
C GLY A 347 -34.05 -8.26 0.18
N ARG A 348 -33.22 -8.94 -0.61
CA ARG A 348 -31.75 -8.76 -0.63
C ARG A 348 -31.28 -7.46 -1.28
N THR A 349 -32.15 -6.74 -1.99
CA THR A 349 -31.79 -5.44 -2.57
C THR A 349 -31.90 -4.28 -1.56
N ASN A 350 -32.37 -4.55 -0.35
CA ASN A 350 -32.46 -3.54 0.70
C ASN A 350 -31.09 -3.30 1.34
N SER A 351 -30.68 -2.03 1.42
CA SER A 351 -29.43 -1.58 2.04
C SER A 351 -29.69 -0.54 3.13
N PHE A 352 -28.70 -0.34 4.02
CA PHE A 352 -28.74 0.78 4.98
C PHE A 352 -28.26 2.07 4.33
N PHE A 353 -29.03 3.14 4.51
CA PHE A 353 -28.66 4.49 4.09
C PHE A 353 -28.66 5.44 5.29
N LEU A 354 -27.68 6.35 5.29
CA LEU A 354 -27.67 7.48 6.20
C LEU A 354 -28.29 8.69 5.48
N LEU A 355 -29.36 9.25 6.03
CA LEU A 355 -30.01 10.44 5.49
C LEU A 355 -29.99 11.56 6.52
N GLU A 356 -29.61 12.77 6.09
CA GLU A 356 -29.81 13.96 6.90
C GLU A 356 -31.29 14.34 6.90
N VAL A 357 -31.86 14.48 8.09
CA VAL A 357 -33.27 14.86 8.25
C VAL A 357 -33.34 16.39 8.23
N PRO A 358 -34.16 17.00 7.35
CA PRO A 358 -34.32 18.45 7.29
C PRO A 358 -34.76 19.04 8.64
N THR A 359 -34.21 20.21 8.99
CA THR A 359 -34.42 20.83 10.31
C THR A 359 -35.82 21.39 10.57
N TRP A 360 -36.72 21.41 9.58
CA TRP A 360 -38.07 21.96 9.74
C TRP A 360 -39.09 20.95 10.29
N ASP A 361 -38.72 19.68 10.46
CA ASP A 361 -39.57 18.59 10.97
C ASP A 361 -39.25 18.17 12.43
N LEU A 362 -38.53 19.00 13.18
CA LEU A 362 -38.05 18.68 14.54
C LEU A 362 -39.15 18.50 15.61
N GLU A 363 -40.42 18.78 15.29
CA GLU A 363 -41.56 18.59 16.22
C GLU A 363 -42.33 17.27 16.00
N ILE A 364 -42.01 16.49 14.96
CA ILE A 364 -42.68 15.23 14.67
C ILE A 364 -42.08 14.10 15.51
N SER A 365 -42.93 13.28 16.14
CA SER A 365 -42.41 12.12 16.88
C SER A 365 -41.83 11.05 15.93
N PHE A 366 -40.81 10.33 16.39
CA PHE A 366 -40.15 9.27 15.61
C PHE A 366 -41.12 8.31 14.93
N ALA A 367 -42.17 7.88 15.65
CA ALA A 367 -43.17 6.95 15.12
C ALA A 367 -43.98 7.53 13.96
N HIS A 368 -44.36 8.80 14.04
CA HIS A 368 -45.10 9.46 12.97
C HIS A 368 -44.23 9.68 11.74
N LEU A 369 -42.96 10.07 11.92
CA LEU A 369 -42.03 10.21 10.81
C LEU A 369 -41.76 8.85 10.15
N ALA A 370 -41.53 7.79 10.93
CA ALA A 370 -41.31 6.45 10.41
C ALA A 370 -42.51 5.97 9.56
N ALA A 371 -43.73 6.18 10.05
CA ALA A 371 -44.95 5.84 9.32
C ALA A 371 -45.08 6.65 8.01
N ALA A 372 -44.87 7.97 8.08
CA ALA A 372 -44.95 8.83 6.90
C ALA A 372 -43.91 8.47 5.82
N LEU A 373 -42.67 8.18 6.22
CA LEU A 373 -41.61 7.75 5.31
C LEU A 373 -41.92 6.40 4.66
N TYR A 374 -42.49 5.48 5.42
CA TYR A 374 -42.89 4.18 4.89
C TYR A 374 -44.07 4.30 3.92
N ASP A 375 -45.11 5.05 4.28
CA ASP A 375 -46.32 5.18 3.46
C ASP A 375 -46.07 5.94 2.15
N VAL A 376 -45.20 6.96 2.17
CA VAL A 376 -44.93 7.80 0.98
C VAL A 376 -43.82 7.22 0.11
N TYR A 377 -42.73 6.72 0.72
CA TYR A 377 -41.51 6.36 -0.01
C TYR A 377 -41.14 4.88 0.11
N GLY A 378 -41.84 4.10 0.93
CA GLY A 378 -41.46 2.71 1.24
C GLY A 378 -40.17 2.60 2.07
N LEU A 379 -39.75 3.68 2.72
CA LEU A 379 -38.51 3.71 3.50
C LEU A 379 -38.75 3.26 4.95
N ILE A 380 -37.89 2.37 5.45
CA ILE A 380 -37.96 1.89 6.83
C ILE A 380 -36.98 2.69 7.68
N LEU A 381 -37.51 3.59 8.52
CA LEU A 381 -36.72 4.34 9.48
C LEU A 381 -36.35 3.45 10.68
N VAL A 382 -35.06 3.24 10.90
CA VAL A 382 -34.55 2.36 11.96
C VAL A 382 -34.11 3.13 13.21
N ALA A 383 -33.39 4.24 13.05
CA ALA A 383 -32.87 5.02 14.18
C ALA A 383 -32.52 6.45 13.76
N PHE A 384 -32.41 7.34 14.76
CA PHE A 384 -31.74 8.63 14.62
C PHE A 384 -30.34 8.56 15.21
N LEU A 385 -29.38 9.20 14.54
CA LEU A 385 -28.04 9.43 15.04
C LEU A 385 -27.95 10.87 15.58
N PRO A 386 -27.47 11.07 16.82
CA PRO A 386 -27.41 12.38 17.47
C PRO A 386 -26.33 13.32 16.91
#